data_AF-A0A932EDA7-F1
#
_entry.id   AF-A0A932EDA7-F1
#
_cell.length_a   1.000
_cell.length_b   1.000
_cell.length_c   1.000
_cell.angle_alpha   90.00
_cell.angle_beta   90.00
_cell.angle_gamma   90.00
#
_symmetry.space_group_name_H-M   'P 1'
#
loop_
_entity.id
_entity.type
_entity.pdbx_description
1 polymer ?
#
loop_
_entity_poly.entity_id
_entity_poly.type
_entity_poly.pdbx_seq_one_letter_code
_entity_poly.pdbx_strand_id
1 'polypeptide(L)'
;MLSKVKFPVTVYLIWYLIILLFQIFLQPFYKLTDEPLTLYQRLYLSWVIYWDGGHYVTIAQKGYQFPQQAFFPLWPLFIKIFSFIFGFYNASFILTIIFGLTAFILFYLLAKKLVGDLSKYALILFAVFPSTMFLHAGYTEGLFLTLTLLSFLFVEQKRFLLSSLVSLLCSMTKIIGITLSGIYLLINQPIKKRLIYSAISLLGLLTYIFYLQIFFGDGFYLVRL
;
A
#
# COMPACT_ATOMS: atom_id res chain seq x y z
N MET A 1 3.51 -20.45 16.12
CA MET A 1 3.35 -19.38 15.11
C MET A 1 2.58 -18.18 15.67
N LEU A 2 1.43 -18.39 16.31
CA LEU A 2 0.58 -17.33 16.91
C LEU A 2 1.30 -16.43 17.94
N SER A 3 2.21 -16.98 18.76
CA SER A 3 2.95 -16.19 19.76
C SER A 3 3.87 -15.11 19.15
N LYS A 4 4.39 -15.34 17.93
CA LYS A 4 5.32 -14.41 17.26
C LYS A 4 4.61 -13.18 16.67
N VAL A 5 3.30 -13.28 16.43
CA VAL A 5 2.50 -12.20 15.81
C VAL A 5 1.60 -11.47 16.81
N LYS A 6 1.41 -12.01 18.02
CA LYS A 6 0.56 -11.38 19.05
C LYS A 6 0.98 -9.93 19.35
N PHE A 7 2.28 -9.68 19.51
CA PHE A 7 2.80 -8.34 19.81
C PHE A 7 2.50 -7.33 18.69
N PRO A 8 2.89 -7.54 17.42
CA PRO A 8 2.60 -6.56 16.37
C PRO A 8 1.11 -6.37 16.10
N VAL A 9 0.29 -7.42 16.23
CA VAL A 9 -1.17 -7.30 16.13
C VAL A 9 -1.71 -6.39 17.24
N THR A 10 -1.24 -6.57 18.48
CA THR A 10 -1.68 -5.74 19.62
C THR A 10 -1.30 -4.27 19.39
N VAL A 11 -0.06 -4.01 18.96
CA VAL A 11 0.40 -2.64 18.65
C VAL A 11 -0.43 -2.02 17.53
N TYR A 12 -0.72 -2.75 16.45
CA TYR A 12 -1.57 -2.28 15.37
C TYR A 12 -2.98 -1.92 15.85
N LEU A 13 -3.62 -2.77 16.65
CA LEU A 13 -4.97 -2.52 17.16
C LEU A 13 -5.03 -1.31 18.10
N ILE A 14 -4.05 -1.16 18.98
CA ILE A 14 -3.94 0.03 19.85
C ILE A 14 -3.75 1.28 19.01
N TRP A 15 -2.82 1.24 18.04
CA TRP A 15 -2.56 2.37 17.16
C TRP A 15 -3.78 2.74 16.30
N TYR A 16 -4.46 1.74 15.74
CA TYR A 16 -5.71 1.94 15.01
C TYR A 16 -6.78 2.60 15.87
N LEU A 17 -6.92 2.18 17.13
CA LEU A 17 -7.86 2.83 18.06
C LEU A 17 -7.49 4.29 18.33
N ILE A 18 -6.21 4.60 18.57
CA ILE A 18 -5.73 5.98 18.75
C ILE A 18 -6.07 6.83 17.53
N ILE A 19 -5.81 6.29 16.35
CA ILE A 19 -6.08 6.94 15.07
C ILE A 19 -7.59 7.16 14.84
N LEU A 20 -8.44 6.20 15.23
CA LEU A 20 -9.90 6.36 15.22
C LEU A 20 -10.36 7.46 16.18
N LEU A 21 -9.81 7.52 17.40
CA LEU A 21 -10.12 8.58 18.37
C LEU A 21 -9.69 9.96 17.87
N PHE A 22 -8.50 10.05 17.28
CA PHE A 22 -8.00 11.26 16.65
C PHE A 22 -8.93 11.74 15.53
N GLN A 23 -9.46 10.82 14.73
CA GLN A 23 -10.43 11.17 13.70
C GLN A 23 -11.78 11.65 14.24
N ILE A 24 -12.30 11.01 15.29
CA ILE A 24 -13.53 11.48 15.96
C ILE A 24 -13.33 12.92 16.42
N PHE A 25 -12.16 13.24 16.95
CA PHE A 25 -11.79 14.61 17.33
C PHE A 25 -11.69 15.56 16.12
N LEU A 26 -11.17 15.10 14.98
CA LEU A 26 -11.06 15.91 13.76
C LEU A 26 -12.36 16.06 12.97
N GLN A 27 -13.37 15.25 13.26
CA GLN A 27 -14.61 15.18 12.49
C GLN A 27 -15.34 16.53 12.33
N PRO A 28 -15.41 17.43 13.33
CA PRO A 28 -16.01 18.76 13.16
C PRO A 28 -15.31 19.64 12.11
N PHE A 29 -14.05 19.35 11.79
CA PHE A 29 -13.26 20.11 10.82
C PHE A 29 -13.38 19.54 9.40
N TYR A 30 -13.95 18.35 9.23
CA TYR A 30 -14.14 17.73 7.92
C TYR A 30 -15.54 18.01 7.37
N LYS A 31 -15.62 18.89 6.37
CA LYS A 31 -16.85 19.08 5.59
C LYS A 31 -16.91 18.02 4.47
N LEU A 32 -17.52 16.86 4.77
CA LEU A 32 -17.64 15.74 3.82
C LEU A 32 -18.74 15.97 2.78
N THR A 33 -19.95 16.24 3.24
CA THR A 33 -21.16 16.49 2.45
C THR A 33 -22.07 17.43 3.21
N ASP A 34 -22.91 18.20 2.51
CA ASP A 34 -23.96 18.97 3.17
C ASP A 34 -25.11 18.07 3.68
N GLU A 35 -25.16 16.81 3.24
CA GLU A 35 -26.10 15.78 3.72
C GLU A 35 -25.83 15.36 5.18
N PRO A 36 -26.88 15.14 6.00
CA PRO A 36 -26.74 14.71 7.38
C PRO A 36 -26.32 13.23 7.45
N LEU A 37 -25.02 12.98 7.56
CA LEU A 37 -24.46 11.65 7.78
C LEU A 37 -24.47 11.27 9.28
N THR A 38 -24.60 9.99 9.60
CA THR A 38 -24.35 9.48 10.97
C THR A 38 -22.86 9.59 11.33
N LEU A 39 -22.50 9.50 12.62
CA LEU A 39 -21.10 9.46 13.04
C LEU A 39 -20.35 8.27 12.39
N TYR A 40 -20.97 7.09 12.38
CA TYR A 40 -20.42 5.90 11.74
C TYR A 40 -20.11 6.13 10.25
N GLN A 41 -21.07 6.67 9.49
CA GLN A 41 -20.87 6.95 8.07
C GLN A 41 -19.75 7.96 7.86
N ARG A 42 -19.64 8.99 8.71
CA ARG A 42 -18.55 9.98 8.59
C ARG A 42 -17.18 9.36 8.81
N LEU A 43 -17.03 8.53 9.85
CA LEU A 43 -15.78 7.82 10.12
C LEU A 43 -15.44 6.82 9.01
N TYR A 44 -16.42 6.11 8.48
CA TYR A 44 -16.23 5.17 7.39
C TYR A 44 -15.80 5.87 6.09
N LEU A 45 -16.50 6.94 5.70
CA LEU A 45 -16.24 7.66 4.46
C LEU A 45 -14.94 8.49 4.56
N SER A 46 -14.59 9.00 5.74
CA SER A 46 -13.34 9.74 5.94
C SER A 46 -12.10 8.90 5.68
N TRP A 47 -12.16 7.58 5.92
CA TRP A 47 -11.05 6.67 5.60
C TRP A 47 -11.02 6.23 4.16
N VAL A 48 -12.19 5.98 3.56
CA VAL A 48 -12.28 5.29 2.26
C VAL A 48 -12.26 6.25 1.08
N ILE A 49 -12.88 7.43 1.23
CA ILE A 49 -13.20 8.32 0.10
C ILE A 49 -12.48 9.67 0.24
N TYR A 50 -12.07 10.06 1.44
CA TYR A 50 -11.47 11.38 1.65
C TYR A 50 -10.15 11.54 0.89
N TRP A 51 -9.95 12.75 0.35
CA TRP A 51 -8.87 13.14 -0.56
C TRP A 51 -8.70 12.15 -1.73
N ASP A 52 -7.57 11.44 -1.78
CA ASP A 52 -7.18 10.59 -2.90
C ASP A 52 -7.94 9.24 -2.94
N GLY A 53 -8.59 8.85 -1.84
CA GLY A 53 -9.28 7.58 -1.72
C GLY A 53 -10.45 7.46 -2.70
N GLY A 54 -11.18 8.56 -2.88
CA GLY A 54 -12.29 8.65 -3.83
C GLY A 54 -11.87 8.41 -5.27
N HIS A 55 -10.66 8.85 -5.67
CA HIS A 55 -10.13 8.57 -7.01
C HIS A 55 -9.91 7.08 -7.21
N TYR A 56 -9.30 6.38 -6.25
CA TYR A 56 -9.06 4.94 -6.36
C TYR A 56 -10.35 4.11 -6.47
N VAL A 57 -11.37 4.44 -5.67
CA VAL A 57 -12.69 3.78 -5.75
C VAL A 57 -13.36 4.09 -7.09
N THR A 58 -13.29 5.34 -7.56
CA THR A 58 -13.86 5.74 -8.86
C THR A 58 -13.21 4.99 -10.01
N ILE A 59 -11.88 4.85 -10.02
CA ILE A 59 -11.14 4.08 -11.03
C ILE A 59 -11.57 2.61 -10.99
N ALA A 60 -11.73 2.03 -9.80
CA ALA A 60 -12.19 0.64 -9.66
C ALA A 60 -13.59 0.42 -10.26
N GLN A 61 -14.48 1.40 -10.07
CA GLN A 61 -15.87 1.36 -10.54
C GLN A 61 -16.01 1.63 -12.04
N LYS A 62 -15.39 2.72 -12.51
CA LYS A 62 -15.66 3.33 -13.83
C LYS A 62 -14.50 3.20 -14.80
N GLY A 63 -13.35 2.69 -14.35
CA GLY A 63 -12.09 2.78 -15.09
C GLY A 63 -11.47 4.17 -14.99
N TYR A 64 -10.31 4.34 -15.62
CA TYR A 64 -9.60 5.62 -15.60
C TYR A 64 -10.36 6.71 -16.36
N GLN A 65 -10.53 7.86 -15.70
CA GLN A 65 -11.05 9.09 -16.28
C GLN A 65 -10.01 10.21 -16.12
N PHE A 66 -10.13 11.30 -16.88
CA PHE A 66 -9.27 12.46 -16.67
C PHE A 66 -9.80 13.33 -15.51
N PRO A 67 -8.97 13.84 -14.58
CA PRO A 67 -7.54 13.58 -14.37
C PRO A 67 -7.28 12.55 -13.25
N GLN A 68 -6.97 11.31 -13.59
CA GLN A 68 -6.70 10.23 -12.62
C GLN A 68 -5.43 9.43 -12.92
N GLN A 69 -4.63 9.86 -13.89
CA GLN A 69 -3.47 9.12 -14.40
C GLN A 69 -2.27 9.10 -13.42
N ALA A 70 -2.30 9.93 -12.37
CA ALA A 70 -1.35 9.85 -11.26
C ALA A 70 -1.65 8.69 -10.29
N PHE A 71 -2.86 8.12 -10.32
CA PHE A 71 -3.27 7.04 -9.44
C PHE A 71 -2.94 5.69 -10.06
N PHE A 72 -1.88 5.06 -9.57
CA PHE A 72 -1.37 3.81 -10.11
C PHE A 72 -2.36 2.62 -9.98
N PRO A 73 -2.27 1.61 -10.87
CA PRO A 73 -3.37 0.69 -11.12
C PRO A 73 -3.57 -0.43 -10.12
N LEU A 74 -2.57 -0.79 -9.30
CA LEU A 74 -2.68 -2.00 -8.49
C LEU A 74 -3.76 -1.88 -7.42
N TRP A 75 -3.87 -0.73 -6.77
CA TRP A 75 -4.86 -0.54 -5.71
C TRP A 75 -6.31 -0.54 -6.23
N PRO A 76 -6.67 0.23 -7.29
CA PRO A 76 -7.97 0.09 -7.95
C PRO A 76 -8.28 -1.32 -8.42
N LEU A 77 -7.30 -2.04 -8.95
CA LEU A 77 -7.48 -3.42 -9.39
C LEU A 77 -7.83 -4.34 -8.21
N PHE A 78 -7.15 -4.22 -7.08
CA PHE A 78 -7.50 -4.95 -5.86
C PHE A 78 -8.92 -4.59 -5.39
N ILE A 79 -9.25 -3.31 -5.31
CA ILE A 79 -10.62 -2.88 -4.95
C ILE A 79 -11.66 -3.53 -5.87
N LYS A 80 -11.44 -3.51 -7.19
CA LYS A 80 -12.34 -4.09 -8.19
C LYS A 80 -12.48 -5.61 -8.06
N ILE A 81 -11.39 -6.32 -7.77
CA ILE A 81 -11.43 -7.78 -7.58
C ILE A 81 -12.22 -8.13 -6.31
N PHE A 82 -11.99 -7.40 -5.21
CA PHE A 82 -12.66 -7.71 -3.94
C PHE A 82 -14.06 -7.08 -3.83
N SER A 83 -14.42 -6.14 -4.71
CA SER A 83 -15.75 -5.55 -4.74
C SER A 83 -16.85 -6.53 -5.14
N PHE A 84 -16.51 -7.62 -5.85
CA PHE A 84 -17.49 -8.67 -6.17
C PHE A 84 -18.07 -9.34 -4.92
N ILE A 85 -17.35 -9.31 -3.80
CA ILE A 85 -17.77 -9.93 -2.54
C ILE A 85 -18.30 -8.87 -1.57
N PHE A 86 -17.59 -7.74 -1.45
CA PHE A 86 -17.85 -6.76 -0.38
C PHE A 86 -18.54 -5.48 -0.86
N GLY A 87 -18.55 -5.22 -2.16
CA GLY A 87 -18.80 -3.89 -2.73
C GLY A 87 -17.55 -3.00 -2.70
N PHE A 88 -17.49 -1.97 -3.55
CA PHE A 88 -16.27 -1.18 -3.78
C PHE A 88 -15.73 -0.47 -2.54
N TYR A 89 -16.58 0.23 -1.79
CA TYR A 89 -16.17 0.97 -0.59
C TYR A 89 -15.71 0.02 0.52
N ASN A 90 -16.43 -1.07 0.76
CA ASN A 90 -16.05 -2.06 1.76
C ASN A 90 -14.77 -2.80 1.37
N ALA A 91 -14.59 -3.11 0.08
CA ALA A 91 -13.36 -3.70 -0.41
C ALA A 91 -12.15 -2.80 -0.11
N SER A 92 -12.25 -1.49 -0.42
CA SER A 92 -11.21 -0.52 -0.06
C SER A 92 -10.94 -0.50 1.45
N PHE A 93 -11.98 -0.37 2.27
CA PHE A 93 -11.86 -0.36 3.73
C PHE A 93 -11.20 -1.62 4.31
N ILE A 94 -11.69 -2.79 3.93
CA ILE A 94 -11.21 -4.09 4.42
C ILE A 94 -9.75 -4.31 3.98
N LEU A 95 -9.43 -4.03 2.72
CA LEU A 95 -8.08 -4.20 2.21
C LEU A 95 -7.10 -3.27 2.90
N THR A 96 -7.49 -2.03 3.20
CA THR A 96 -6.67 -1.08 3.97
C THR A 96 -6.31 -1.66 5.35
N ILE A 97 -7.29 -2.22 6.06
CA ILE A 97 -7.03 -2.86 7.37
C ILE A 97 -6.10 -4.06 7.20
N ILE A 98 -6.35 -4.92 6.22
CA ILE A 98 -5.55 -6.12 5.96
C ILE A 98 -4.10 -5.75 5.65
N PHE A 99 -3.87 -4.81 4.73
CA PHE A 99 -2.52 -4.42 4.34
C PHE A 99 -1.82 -3.59 5.41
N GLY A 100 -2.53 -2.73 6.14
CA GLY A 100 -1.97 -2.03 7.31
C GLY A 100 -1.48 -3.01 8.37
N LEU A 101 -2.32 -3.98 8.75
CA LEU A 101 -1.96 -5.02 9.72
C LEU A 101 -0.79 -5.88 9.22
N THR A 102 -0.84 -6.29 7.95
CA THR A 102 0.21 -7.10 7.33
C THR A 102 1.55 -6.36 7.32
N ALA A 103 1.56 -5.06 7.04
CA ALA A 103 2.75 -4.23 7.09
C ALA A 103 3.35 -4.20 8.52
N PHE A 104 2.54 -4.01 9.56
CA PHE A 104 3.01 -4.05 10.97
C PHE A 104 3.63 -5.40 11.33
N ILE A 105 2.99 -6.50 10.93
CA ILE A 105 3.50 -7.85 11.19
C ILE A 105 4.83 -8.07 10.47
N LEU A 106 4.90 -7.77 9.16
CA LEU A 106 6.11 -7.96 8.37
C LEU A 106 7.25 -7.08 8.85
N PHE A 107 6.97 -5.82 9.19
CA PHE A 107 7.96 -4.89 9.73
C PHE A 107 8.56 -5.45 11.03
N TYR A 108 7.71 -5.89 11.96
CA TYR A 108 8.18 -6.47 13.21
C TYR A 108 9.01 -7.75 13.01
N LEU A 109 8.58 -8.63 12.10
CA LEU A 109 9.30 -9.87 11.81
C LEU A 109 10.67 -9.60 11.18
N LEU A 110 10.78 -8.59 10.32
CA LEU A 110 12.05 -8.17 9.71
C LEU A 110 12.95 -7.50 10.76
N ALA A 111 12.40 -6.58 11.55
CA ALA A 111 13.12 -5.92 12.64
C ALA A 111 13.63 -6.93 13.69
N LYS A 112 12.85 -7.98 14.00
CA LYS A 112 13.28 -9.03 14.94
C LYS A 112 14.53 -9.76 14.45
N LYS A 113 14.69 -9.93 13.13
CA LYS A 113 15.89 -10.53 12.54
C LYS A 113 17.09 -9.59 12.56
N LEU A 114 16.87 -8.31 12.29
CA LEU A 114 17.93 -7.31 12.14
C LEU A 114 18.48 -6.79 13.47
N VAL A 115 17.60 -6.51 14.44
CA VAL A 115 17.95 -5.83 15.70
C VAL A 115 17.52 -6.59 16.95
N GLY A 116 17.08 -7.85 16.80
CA GLY A 116 16.79 -8.73 17.93
C GLY A 116 15.73 -8.17 18.88
N ASP A 117 16.07 -7.94 20.14
CA ASP A 117 15.12 -7.46 21.15
C ASP A 117 14.70 -6.00 21.00
N LEU A 118 15.49 -5.19 20.28
CA LEU A 118 15.12 -3.81 19.97
C LEU A 118 13.95 -3.70 18.98
N SER A 119 13.53 -4.81 18.37
CA SER A 119 12.44 -4.83 17.38
C SER A 119 11.10 -4.35 17.95
N LYS A 120 10.87 -4.53 19.26
CA LYS A 120 9.66 -4.05 19.92
C LYS A 120 9.60 -2.52 19.94
N TYR A 121 10.72 -1.88 20.30
CA TYR A 121 10.85 -0.43 20.29
C TYR A 121 10.81 0.11 18.86
N ALA A 122 11.48 -0.56 17.91
CA ALA A 122 11.41 -0.20 16.50
C ALA A 122 9.97 -0.21 15.98
N LEU A 123 9.15 -1.21 16.33
CA LEU A 123 7.75 -1.26 15.94
C LEU A 123 6.92 -0.17 16.61
N ILE A 124 7.15 0.14 17.88
CA ILE A 124 6.44 1.21 18.58
C ILE A 124 6.76 2.56 17.93
N LEU A 125 8.04 2.85 17.68
CA LEU A 125 8.49 4.06 16.99
C LEU A 125 7.94 4.14 15.56
N PHE A 126 7.92 3.01 14.85
CA PHE A 126 7.26 2.92 13.56
C PHE A 126 5.78 3.28 13.69
N ALA A 127 5.05 2.65 14.62
CA ALA A 127 3.62 2.88 14.81
C ALA A 127 3.30 4.36 15.07
N VAL A 128 4.01 5.01 15.99
CA VAL A 128 3.74 6.42 16.34
C VAL A 128 4.29 7.43 15.33
N PHE A 129 5.03 6.99 14.31
CA PHE A 129 5.52 7.88 13.28
C PHE A 129 4.35 8.51 12.52
N PRO A 130 4.29 9.84 12.33
CA PRO A 130 3.08 10.52 11.84
C PRO A 130 2.51 9.95 10.54
N SER A 131 3.36 9.51 9.61
CA SER A 131 2.90 9.00 8.31
C SER A 131 2.23 7.62 8.37
N THR A 132 2.29 6.89 9.48
CA THR A 132 1.59 5.60 9.59
C THR A 132 0.08 5.74 9.56
N MET A 133 -0.46 6.94 9.80
CA MET A 133 -1.88 7.21 9.61
C MET A 133 -2.36 6.86 8.18
N PHE A 134 -1.49 7.01 7.17
CA PHE A 134 -1.82 6.66 5.79
C PHE A 134 -1.95 5.14 5.56
N LEU A 135 -1.46 4.30 6.47
CA LEU A 135 -1.69 2.85 6.43
C LEU A 135 -3.14 2.48 6.80
N HIS A 136 -3.92 3.44 7.29
CA HIS A 136 -5.32 3.29 7.66
C HIS A 136 -6.27 4.00 6.70
N ALA A 137 -5.74 4.73 5.71
CA ALA A 137 -6.49 5.35 4.63
C ALA A 137 -6.71 4.39 3.46
N GLY A 138 -7.77 4.61 2.69
CA GLY A 138 -8.14 3.90 1.45
C GLY A 138 -7.16 4.13 0.30
N TYR A 139 -5.86 4.20 0.58
CA TYR A 139 -4.78 4.56 -0.33
C TYR A 139 -3.80 3.40 -0.54
N THR A 140 -2.76 3.66 -1.33
CA THR A 140 -1.77 2.66 -1.72
C THR A 140 -0.71 2.35 -0.66
N GLU A 141 -0.54 3.16 0.39
CA GLU A 141 0.59 3.07 1.34
C GLU A 141 0.66 1.72 2.04
N GLY A 142 -0.47 1.19 2.52
CA GLY A 142 -0.51 -0.12 3.18
C GLY A 142 -0.05 -1.24 2.25
N LEU A 143 -0.56 -1.25 1.01
CA LEU A 143 -0.21 -2.24 0.00
C LEU A 143 1.27 -2.09 -0.44
N PHE A 144 1.70 -0.86 -0.73
CA PHE A 144 3.08 -0.54 -1.11
C PHE A 144 4.08 -1.01 -0.05
N LEU A 145 3.82 -0.70 1.22
CA LEU A 145 4.71 -1.08 2.30
C LEU A 145 4.72 -2.60 2.52
N THR A 146 3.56 -3.25 2.43
CA THR A 146 3.46 -4.72 2.49
C THR A 146 4.30 -5.38 1.39
N LEU A 147 4.16 -4.95 0.13
CA LEU A 147 4.92 -5.49 -0.99
C LEU A 147 6.41 -5.22 -0.85
N THR A 148 6.79 -4.03 -0.38
CA THR A 148 8.18 -3.66 -0.11
C THR A 148 8.81 -4.59 0.95
N LEU A 149 8.13 -4.80 2.08
CA LEU A 149 8.63 -5.67 3.14
C LEU A 149 8.66 -7.14 2.71
N LEU A 150 7.68 -7.61 1.93
CA LEU A 150 7.70 -8.94 1.32
C LEU A 150 8.87 -9.11 0.36
N SER A 151 9.18 -8.09 -0.44
CA SER A 151 10.31 -8.11 -1.36
C SER A 151 11.63 -8.30 -0.62
N PHE A 152 11.88 -7.53 0.45
CA PHE A 152 13.05 -7.71 1.31
C PHE A 152 13.08 -9.09 1.97
N LEU A 153 11.93 -9.55 2.48
CA LEU A 153 11.82 -10.86 3.11
C LEU A 153 12.19 -12.00 2.14
N PHE A 154 11.84 -11.89 0.85
CA PHE A 154 12.23 -12.86 -0.17
C PHE A 154 13.70 -12.74 -0.60
N VAL A 155 14.27 -11.54 -0.61
CA VAL A 155 15.73 -11.36 -0.81
C VAL A 155 16.51 -12.08 0.30
N GLU A 156 16.12 -11.88 1.56
CA GLU A 156 16.72 -12.54 2.72
C GLU A 156 16.64 -14.07 2.64
N GLN A 157 15.54 -14.59 2.08
CA GLN A 157 15.34 -16.03 1.85
C GLN A 157 16.05 -16.55 0.59
N LYS A 158 16.83 -15.71 -0.12
CA LYS A 158 17.45 -16.00 -1.42
C LYS A 158 16.45 -16.39 -2.52
N ARG A 159 15.18 -16.03 -2.37
CA ARG A 159 14.08 -16.27 -3.32
C ARG A 159 13.94 -15.09 -4.28
N PHE A 160 15.00 -14.81 -5.04
CA PHE A 160 15.12 -13.57 -5.83
C PHE A 160 14.04 -13.39 -6.90
N LEU A 161 13.58 -14.47 -7.54
CA LEU A 161 12.50 -14.40 -8.52
C LEU A 161 11.16 -13.97 -7.89
N LEU A 162 10.80 -14.55 -6.73
CA LEU A 162 9.58 -14.14 -6.03
C LEU A 162 9.69 -12.71 -5.53
N SER A 163 10.87 -12.31 -5.04
CA SER A 163 11.14 -10.92 -4.69
C SER A 163 10.90 -9.99 -5.88
N SER A 164 11.47 -10.29 -7.07
CA SER A 164 11.32 -9.41 -8.24
C SER A 164 9.88 -9.34 -8.75
N LEU A 165 9.13 -10.44 -8.68
CA LEU A 165 7.69 -10.45 -9.00
C LEU A 165 6.87 -9.60 -8.02
N VAL A 166 7.20 -9.63 -6.73
CA VAL A 166 6.56 -8.75 -5.75
C VAL A 166 6.95 -7.29 -5.98
N SER A 167 8.20 -6.99 -6.34
CA SER A 167 8.64 -5.63 -6.68
C SER A 167 7.99 -5.10 -7.97
N LEU A 168 7.69 -5.99 -8.93
CA LEU A 168 6.86 -5.65 -10.09
C LEU A 168 5.50 -5.14 -9.63
N LEU A 169 4.81 -5.87 -8.74
CA LEU A 169 3.54 -5.40 -8.17
C LEU A 169 3.74 -4.10 -7.40
N CYS A 170 4.85 -3.95 -6.66
CA CYS A 170 5.15 -2.73 -5.93
C CYS A 170 5.26 -1.51 -6.85
N SER A 171 5.91 -1.63 -8.01
CA SER A 171 5.99 -0.53 -8.99
C SER A 171 4.65 -0.20 -9.67
N MET A 172 3.65 -1.07 -9.55
CA MET A 172 2.26 -0.80 -9.94
C MET A 172 1.43 -0.10 -8.84
N THR A 173 1.99 0.20 -7.67
CA THR A 173 1.31 0.96 -6.60
C THR A 173 1.64 2.44 -6.60
N LYS A 174 2.86 2.81 -6.99
CA LYS A 174 3.36 4.18 -7.14
C LYS A 174 4.75 4.18 -7.79
N ILE A 175 5.15 5.32 -8.36
CA ILE A 175 6.42 5.48 -9.06
C ILE A 175 7.63 5.10 -8.18
N ILE A 176 7.57 5.38 -6.87
CA ILE A 176 8.65 5.08 -5.92
C ILE A 176 8.95 3.57 -5.85
N GLY A 177 8.01 2.69 -6.19
CA GLY A 177 8.24 1.24 -6.21
C GLY A 177 9.35 0.78 -7.16
N ILE A 178 9.70 1.56 -8.18
CA ILE A 178 10.84 1.24 -9.07
C ILE A 178 12.18 1.22 -8.35
N THR A 179 12.29 1.89 -7.19
CA THR A 179 13.54 1.92 -6.40
C THR A 179 13.96 0.54 -5.92
N LEU A 180 13.02 -0.41 -5.80
CA LEU A 180 13.34 -1.80 -5.44
C LEU A 180 14.21 -2.50 -6.49
N SER A 181 14.23 -2.01 -7.73
CA SER A 181 15.12 -2.52 -8.78
C SER A 181 16.59 -2.49 -8.36
N GLY A 182 17.01 -1.45 -7.64
CA GLY A 182 18.38 -1.27 -7.16
C GLY A 182 18.83 -2.36 -6.19
N ILE A 183 17.91 -2.95 -5.42
CA ILE A 183 18.22 -4.01 -4.46
C ILE A 183 18.79 -5.23 -5.21
N TYR A 184 18.25 -5.56 -6.38
CA TYR A 184 18.73 -6.68 -7.21
C TYR A 184 20.09 -6.42 -7.84
N LEU A 185 20.53 -5.17 -7.91
CA LEU A 185 21.90 -4.86 -8.29
C LEU A 185 22.87 -5.12 -7.14
N LEU A 186 22.43 -5.29 -5.89
CA LEU A 186 23.30 -5.49 -4.74
C LEU A 186 23.36 -6.95 -4.26
N ILE A 187 22.49 -7.83 -4.77
CA ILE A 187 22.48 -9.24 -4.36
C ILE A 187 23.74 -9.99 -4.86
N ASN A 188 24.16 -10.98 -4.07
CA ASN A 188 25.26 -11.88 -4.43
C ASN A 188 24.81 -12.93 -5.47
N GLN A 189 24.67 -12.50 -6.72
CA GLN A 189 24.33 -13.33 -7.88
C GLN A 189 25.15 -12.88 -9.12
N PRO A 190 25.30 -13.75 -10.14
CA PRO A 190 25.89 -13.37 -11.41
C PRO A 190 25.20 -12.14 -12.02
N ILE A 191 25.96 -11.28 -12.71
CA ILE A 191 25.46 -10.01 -13.26
C ILE A 191 24.21 -10.20 -14.14
N LYS A 192 24.18 -11.25 -14.97
CA LYS A 192 23.02 -11.57 -15.81
C LYS A 192 21.74 -11.76 -15.00
N LYS A 193 21.80 -12.47 -13.87
CA LYS A 193 20.63 -12.68 -12.99
C LYS A 193 20.22 -11.39 -12.29
N ARG A 194 21.18 -10.60 -11.81
CA ARG A 194 20.93 -9.27 -11.20
C ARG A 194 20.15 -8.37 -12.15
N LEU A 195 20.58 -8.28 -13.41
CA LEU A 195 19.91 -7.51 -14.46
C LEU A 195 18.51 -8.05 -14.77
N ILE A 196 18.32 -9.37 -14.85
CA ILE A 196 17.01 -9.99 -15.08
C ILE A 196 16.02 -9.63 -13.97
N TYR A 197 16.40 -9.79 -12.70
CA TYR A 197 15.51 -9.49 -11.57
C TYR A 197 15.19 -7.99 -11.47
N SER A 198 16.20 -7.14 -11.73
CA SER A 198 16.00 -5.69 -11.86
C SER A 198 15.00 -5.36 -12.96
N ALA A 199 15.15 -5.95 -14.15
CA ALA A 199 14.23 -5.73 -15.28
C ALA A 199 12.80 -6.19 -14.95
N ILE A 200 12.62 -7.37 -14.34
CA ILE A 200 11.30 -7.86 -13.91
C ILE A 200 10.61 -6.86 -12.99
N SER A 201 11.34 -6.29 -12.02
CA SER A 201 10.75 -5.34 -11.06
C SER A 201 10.24 -4.04 -11.71
N LEU A 202 10.79 -3.66 -12.86
CA LEU A 202 10.40 -2.46 -13.61
C LEU A 202 9.21 -2.70 -14.54
N LEU A 203 8.87 -3.96 -14.86
CA LEU A 203 7.76 -4.27 -15.75
C LEU A 203 6.41 -3.76 -15.26
N GLY A 204 6.24 -3.56 -13.95
CA GLY A 204 5.00 -3.04 -13.38
C GLY A 204 4.71 -1.61 -13.82
N LEU A 205 5.71 -0.72 -13.69
CA LEU A 205 5.63 0.65 -14.22
C LEU A 205 5.45 0.63 -15.74
N LEU A 206 6.24 -0.17 -16.46
CA LEU A 206 6.17 -0.24 -17.93
C LEU A 206 4.79 -0.68 -18.42
N THR A 207 4.15 -1.61 -17.71
CA THR A 207 2.77 -2.06 -18.00
C THR A 207 1.80 -0.90 -17.88
N TYR A 208 1.95 -0.05 -16.86
CA TYR A 208 1.07 1.10 -16.68
C TYR A 208 1.34 2.21 -17.70
N ILE A 209 2.60 2.51 -18.01
CA ILE A 209 2.98 3.45 -19.08
C ILE A 209 2.38 3.00 -20.41
N PHE A 210 2.50 1.71 -20.74
CA PHE A 210 1.94 1.15 -21.96
C PHE A 210 0.41 1.24 -21.99
N TYR A 211 -0.26 0.98 -20.87
CA TYR A 211 -1.69 1.20 -20.72
C TYR A 211 -2.07 2.66 -20.99
N LEU A 212 -1.38 3.62 -20.39
CA LEU A 212 -1.64 5.05 -20.61
C LEU A 212 -1.40 5.44 -22.07
N GLN A 213 -0.36 4.90 -22.71
CA GLN A 213 -0.07 5.16 -24.12
C GLN A 213 -1.20 4.68 -25.04
N ILE A 214 -1.77 3.50 -24.78
CA ILE A 214 -2.86 2.94 -25.60
C ILE A 214 -4.16 3.72 -25.41
N PHE A 215 -4.55 3.97 -24.15
CA PHE A 215 -5.89 4.47 -23.85
C PHE A 215 -5.99 5.99 -23.77
N PHE A 216 -4.87 6.69 -23.54
CA PHE A 216 -4.84 8.14 -23.37
C PHE A 216 -3.91 8.83 -24.38
N GLY A 217 -3.14 8.09 -25.19
CA GLY A 217 -2.25 8.63 -26.22
C GLY A 217 -0.92 9.17 -25.69
N ASP A 218 -0.70 9.18 -24.37
CA ASP A 218 0.54 9.62 -23.75
C ASP A 218 0.87 8.76 -22.51
N GLY A 219 1.93 7.95 -22.63
CA GLY A 219 2.41 7.07 -21.57
C GLY A 219 2.95 7.80 -20.33
N PHE A 220 3.22 9.10 -20.41
CA PHE A 220 3.80 9.90 -19.33
C PHE A 220 2.79 10.81 -18.61
N TYR A 221 1.49 10.65 -18.84
CA TYR A 221 0.48 11.43 -18.13
C TYR A 221 0.61 11.35 -16.60
N LEU A 222 1.11 10.24 -16.07
CA LEU A 222 1.31 10.02 -14.64
C LEU A 222 2.26 11.03 -13.95
N VAL A 223 3.05 11.81 -14.71
CA VAL A 223 3.99 12.83 -14.19
C VAL A 223 3.68 14.25 -14.68
N ARG A 224 2.55 14.47 -15.35
CA ARG A 224 2.19 15.75 -16.00
C ARG A 224 0.95 16.44 -15.39
N LEU A 225 0.49 15.96 -14.23
CA LEU A 225 -0.72 16.42 -13.55
C LEU A 225 -0.44 17.52 -12.53
#